data_AF-A0A924DG50-F1
#
_entry.id   AF-A0A924DG50-F1
#
_cell.length_a   1.000
_cell.length_b   1.000
_cell.length_c   1.000
_cell.angle_alpha   90.00
_cell.angle_beta   90.00
_cell.angle_gamma   90.00
#
_symmetry.space_group_name_H-M   'P 1'
#
loop_
_entity.id
_entity.type
_entity.pdbx_description
1 polymer ?
#
loop_
_entity_poly.entity_id
_entity_poly.type
_entity_poly.pdbx_seq_one_letter_code
_entity_poly.pdbx_strand_id
1 'polypeptide(L)' 'MSEEAMAPFQQEAERVFSTKKEWHRKQAQLPLKGKVRILLQMQKDDYPILLKRGVLKSWEKPWTIEP' A
#
# COMPACT_ATOMS: atom_id res chain seq x y z
N MET A 1 7.48 -30.43 10.40
CA MET A 1 6.60 -29.29 10.72
C MET A 1 5.22 -29.88 10.98
N SER A 2 4.86 -30.06 12.25
CA SER A 2 3.65 -30.78 12.68
C SER A 2 2.38 -30.02 12.27
N GLU A 3 1.32 -30.74 11.88
CA GLU A 3 0.02 -30.17 11.42
C GLU A 3 -0.58 -29.13 12.40
N GLU A 4 -0.35 -29.29 13.71
CA GLU A 4 -0.82 -28.34 14.74
C GLU A 4 -0.27 -26.91 14.59
N ALA A 5 0.93 -26.73 14.03
CA ALA A 5 1.52 -25.41 13.83
C ALA A 5 0.97 -24.69 12.59
N MET A 6 0.33 -25.41 11.66
CA MET A 6 -0.23 -24.83 10.44
C MET A 6 -1.58 -24.15 10.67
N ALA A 7 -2.41 -24.69 11.57
CA ALA A 7 -3.72 -24.12 11.89
C ALA A 7 -3.68 -22.64 12.36
N PRO A 8 -2.80 -22.22 13.29
CA PRO A 8 -2.72 -20.82 13.70
C PRO A 8 -2.19 -19.91 12.59
N PHE A 9 -1.27 -20.38 11.75
CA PHE A 9 -0.78 -19.61 10.59
C PHE A 9 -1.89 -19.40 9.54
N GLN A 10 -2.70 -20.43 9.27
CA GLN A 10 -3.83 -20.34 8.34
C GLN A 10 -4.90 -19.36 8.84
N GLN A 11 -5.24 -19.40 10.13
CA GLN A 11 -6.19 -18.45 10.73
C GLN A 11 -5.69 -17.00 10.64
N GLU A 12 -4.40 -16.77 10.92
CA GLU A 12 -3.83 -15.42 10.79
C GLU A 12 -3.79 -14.96 9.33
N ALA A 13 -3.45 -15.85 8.39
CA ALA A 13 -3.47 -15.53 6.97
C ALA A 13 -4.89 -15.14 6.51
N GLU A 14 -5.93 -15.89 6.90
CA GLU A 14 -7.32 -15.56 6.60
C GLU A 14 -7.75 -14.21 7.18
N ARG A 15 -7.31 -13.89 8.41
CA ARG A 15 -7.55 -12.58 9.04
C ARG A 15 -6.89 -11.45 8.26
N VAL A 16 -5.64 -11.63 7.82
CA VAL A 16 -4.93 -10.65 7.00
C VAL A 16 -5.61 -10.46 5.64
N PHE A 17 -6.00 -11.55 4.97
CA PHE A 17 -6.68 -11.48 3.67
C PHE A 17 -8.05 -10.81 3.76
N SER A 18 -8.85 -11.11 4.78
CA SER A 18 -10.16 -10.48 4.99
C SER A 18 -10.03 -8.97 5.24
N THR A 19 -9.06 -8.57 6.08
CA THR A 19 -8.74 -7.16 6.34
C THR A 19 -8.32 -6.44 5.05
N LYS A 20 -7.45 -7.07 4.24
CA LYS A 20 -7.01 -6.53 2.95
C LYS A 20 -8.18 -6.37 1.97
N LYS A 21 -9.09 -7.33 1.93
CA LYS A 21 -10.29 -7.28 1.09
C LYS A 21 -11.21 -6.12 1.49
N GLU A 22 -11.41 -5.90 2.78
CA GLU A 22 -12.19 -4.78 3.29
C GLU A 22 -11.54 -3.43 2.95
N TRP A 23 -10.22 -3.34 3.12
CA TRP A 23 -9.46 -2.16 2.74
C TRP A 23 -9.60 -1.85 1.24
N HIS A 24 -9.47 -2.84 0.35
CA HIS A 24 -9.70 -2.66 -1.08
C HIS A 24 -11.12 -2.18 -1.41
N ARG A 25 -12.14 -2.71 -0.72
CA ARG A 25 -13.53 -2.26 -0.88
C ARG A 25 -13.70 -0.79 -0.50
N LYS A 26 -13.14 -0.38 0.64
CA LYS A 26 -13.16 1.01 1.10
C LYS A 26 -12.42 1.93 0.12
N GLN A 27 -11.25 1.53 -0.35
CA GLN A 27 -10.47 2.28 -1.35
C GLN A 27 -11.24 2.44 -2.67
N ALA A 28 -11.91 1.39 -3.14
CA ALA A 28 -12.69 1.44 -4.37
C ALA A 28 -13.81 2.50 -4.33
N GLN A 29 -14.41 2.68 -3.15
CA GLN A 29 -15.49 3.64 -2.91
C GLN A 29 -15.03 5.09 -2.72
N LEU A 30 -13.71 5.33 -2.60
CA LEU A 30 -13.21 6.70 -2.43
C LEU A 30 -13.46 7.56 -3.69
N PRO A 31 -13.81 8.84 -3.52
CA PRO A 31 -13.82 9.81 -4.61
C PRO A 31 -12.44 9.91 -5.27
N LEU A 32 -12.42 10.28 -6.56
CA LEU A 32 -11.17 10.36 -7.34
C LEU A 32 -10.11 11.25 -6.67
N LYS A 33 -10.52 12.43 -6.16
CA LYS A 33 -9.62 13.33 -5.40
C LYS A 33 -8.99 12.66 -4.18
N GLY A 34 -9.75 11.83 -3.47
CA GLY A 34 -9.25 11.07 -2.31
C GLY A 34 -8.20 10.04 -2.71
N LYS A 35 -8.43 9.33 -3.82
CA LYS A 35 -7.47 8.37 -4.39
C LYS A 35 -6.18 9.06 -4.83
N VAL A 36 -6.29 10.19 -5.53
CA VAL A 36 -5.13 11.00 -5.96
C VAL A 36 -4.33 11.49 -4.75
N ARG A 37 -4.99 11.97 -3.70
CA ARG A 37 -4.33 12.37 -2.44
C ARG A 37 -3.49 11.24 -1.85
N ILE A 38 -4.05 10.03 -1.77
CA ILE A 38 -3.36 8.86 -1.24
C ILE A 38 -2.14 8.52 -2.08
N LEU A 39 -2.27 8.52 -3.42
CA LEU A 39 -1.14 8.26 -4.31
C LEU A 39 -0.01 9.29 -4.15
N LEU A 40 -0.34 10.58 -4.07
CA LEU A 40 0.65 11.64 -3.85
C LEU A 40 1.35 11.50 -2.49
N GLN A 41 0.63 11.08 -1.45
CA GLN A 41 1.23 10.82 -0.14
C GLN A 41 2.17 9.63 -0.20
N MET A 42 1.76 8.52 -0.81
CA MET A 42 2.63 7.34 -0.98
C MET A 42 3.92 7.69 -1.73
N GLN A 43 3.82 8.53 -2.77
CA GLN A 43 5.01 8.98 -3.51
C GLN A 43 6.00 9.76 -2.62
N LYS A 44 5.51 10.57 -1.68
CA LYS A 44 6.35 11.28 -0.70
C LYS A 44 6.98 10.32 0.29
N ASP A 45 6.23 9.35 0.77
CA ASP A 45 6.68 8.37 1.77
C ASP A 45 7.73 7.41 1.20
N ASP A 46 7.58 7.00 -0.05
CA ASP A 46 8.50 6.09 -0.74
C ASP A 46 9.76 6.79 -1.25
N TYR A 47 9.72 8.11 -1.45
CA TYR A 47 10.82 8.86 -2.05
C TYR A 47 12.18 8.68 -1.33
N PRO A 48 12.28 8.74 0.02
CA PRO A 48 13.54 8.50 0.72
C PRO A 48 14.10 7.08 0.51
N ILE A 49 13.23 6.10 0.26
CA ILE A 49 13.63 4.71 0.00
C ILE A 49 14.15 4.59 -1.44
N LEU A 50 13.43 5.17 -2.39
CA LEU A 50 13.79 5.16 -3.81
C LEU A 50 15.08 5.93 -4.08
N LEU A 51 15.30 7.07 -3.40
CA LEU A 51 16.51 7.88 -3.54
C LEU A 51 17.78 7.10 -3.19
N LYS A 52 17.71 6.16 -2.25
CA LYS A 52 18.84 5.29 -1.88
C LYS A 52 19.22 4.29 -2.96
N ARG A 53 18.32 4.02 -3.93
CA ARG A 53 18.55 3.06 -5.03
C ARG A 53 19.25 3.68 -6.23
N GLY A 54 19.39 5.01 -6.30
CA GLY A 54 20.13 5.71 -7.35
C GLY A 54 19.36 6.87 -7.98
N VAL A 55 19.67 7.16 -9.25
CA VAL A 55 19.08 8.29 -9.99
C VAL A 55 17.63 7.98 -10.37
N LEU A 56 16.72 8.80 -9.87
CA LEU A 56 15.29 8.71 -10.12
C LEU A 56 14.88 9.48 -11.38
N LYS A 57 13.98 8.88 -12.15
CA LYS A 57 13.28 9.49 -13.28
C LYS A 57 12.33 10.58 -12.77
N SER A 58 11.96 11.50 -13.65
CA SER A 58 11.12 12.65 -13.27
C SER A 58 9.79 12.26 -12.64
N TRP A 59 9.17 11.16 -13.09
CA TRP A 59 7.91 10.65 -12.55
C TRP A 59 8.04 9.89 -11.23
N GLU A 60 9.24 9.49 -10.83
CA GLU A 60 9.51 8.80 -9.56
C GLU A 60 9.73 9.80 -8.40
N LYS A 61 9.87 11.08 -8.72
CA LYS A 61 9.99 12.16 -7.74
C LYS A 61 8.60 12.62 -7.29
N PRO A 62 8.42 13.00 -6.01
CA PRO A 62 7.18 13.60 -5.52
C PRO A 62 6.72 14.75 -6.40
N TRP A 63 5.48 14.67 -6.88
CA TRP A 63 4.89 15.75 -7.66
C TRP A 63 4.43 16.88 -6.74
N THR A 64 4.72 18.12 -7.12
CA THR A 64 4.31 19.32 -6.39
C THR A 64 2.93 19.79 -6.87
N ILE A 65 1.93 18.94 -6.71
CA ILE A 65 0.53 19.23 -7.06
C ILE A 65 -0.38 18.84 -5.90
N GLU A 66 -1.56 19.46 -5.83
CA GLU A 66 -2.62 19.12 -4.88
C GLU A 66 -3.79 18.39 -5.59
N PRO A 67 -4.55 17.52 -4.91
CA PRO A 67 -5.64 16.73 -5.48
C PRO A 67 -6.91 17.52 -5.88
#